data_AF-A0A1X1MTR7-F1
#
_entry.id   AF-A0A1X1MTR7-F1
#
_cell.length_a   1.000
_cell.length_b   1.000
_cell.length_c   1.000
_cell.angle_alpha   90.00
_cell.angle_beta   90.00
_cell.angle_gamma   90.00
#
_symmetry.space_group_name_H-M   'P 1'
#
loop_
_entity.id
_entity.type
_entity.pdbx_description
1 polymer ?
#
loop_
_entity_poly.entity_id
_entity_poly.type
_entity_poly.pdbx_seq_one_letter_code
_entity_poly.pdbx_strand_id
1 'polypeptide(L)'
;MAQAELEDRDRPGAYHSLAFPRSGVSAPSSGLDPAGSGDLAGSGDLAGSGDLADPIVIETTRPELLPACVALVAHPDDPRYQSLFGATVRTPLFDVEVPVVAHRLADPEKGSGIAMICTFGDLTDVTWWRELRLPARAVIGRDGRFIPDPPGAVTSAAGRERYAELAGKTVHSARARIVELLAGSGALLGAETPDRGKARLWYAPGRSRSSSSAWATAVRKVTSHSVGASAR
;
A
#
# COMPACT_ATOMS: atom_id res chain seq x y z
N MET A 1 -8.08 -32.99 -7.43
CA MET A 1 -7.61 -31.62 -7.75
C MET A 1 -8.81 -30.71 -7.50
N ALA A 2 -8.79 -29.90 -6.44
CA ALA A 2 -9.95 -29.11 -6.03
C ALA A 2 -9.54 -27.64 -5.90
N GLN A 3 -10.19 -26.82 -6.73
CA GLN A 3 -10.05 -25.37 -6.84
C GLN A 3 -10.63 -24.76 -5.57
N ALA A 4 -9.79 -24.13 -4.75
CA ALA A 4 -10.25 -23.39 -3.59
C ALA A 4 -10.86 -22.08 -4.08
N GLU A 5 -12.19 -22.00 -4.08
CA GLU A 5 -12.93 -20.74 -4.16
C GLU A 5 -12.61 -19.92 -2.90
N LEU A 6 -11.61 -19.03 -3.04
CA LEU A 6 -11.41 -17.91 -2.12
C LEU A 6 -12.47 -16.87 -2.47
N GLU A 7 -13.62 -16.93 -1.79
CA GLU A 7 -14.69 -15.94 -1.92
C GLU A 7 -14.19 -14.55 -1.53
N ASP A 8 -14.13 -13.66 -2.53
CA ASP A 8 -14.10 -12.22 -2.35
C ASP A 8 -15.42 -11.81 -1.69
N ARG A 9 -15.37 -11.46 -0.40
CA ARG A 9 -16.56 -11.02 0.32
C ARG A 9 -16.76 -9.54 0.06
N ASP A 10 -17.49 -9.23 -1.00
CA ASP A 10 -18.09 -7.91 -1.20
C ASP A 10 -19.00 -7.60 0.00
N ARG A 11 -18.49 -6.77 0.91
CA ARG A 11 -19.31 -5.94 1.78
C ARG A 11 -19.36 -4.57 1.11
N PRO A 12 -20.47 -3.81 1.19
CA PRO A 12 -20.45 -2.42 0.79
C PRO A 12 -19.40 -1.70 1.64
N GLY A 13 -18.20 -1.54 1.08
CA GLY A 13 -17.07 -0.90 1.71
C GLY A 13 -17.04 0.53 1.22
N ALA A 14 -16.93 1.49 2.13
CA ALA A 14 -16.56 2.84 1.75
C ALA A 14 -15.18 2.82 1.08
N TYR A 15 -15.05 3.56 -0.02
CA TYR A 15 -13.73 3.92 -0.51
C TYR A 15 -13.19 5.04 0.38
N HIS A 16 -11.93 4.88 0.79
CA HIS A 16 -11.16 5.90 1.50
C HIS A 16 -10.13 6.47 0.53
N SER A 17 -10.18 7.78 0.28
CA SER A 17 -9.18 8.46 -0.54
C SER A 17 -8.00 8.84 0.34
N LEU A 18 -6.82 8.31 0.06
CA LEU A 18 -5.63 8.43 0.89
C LEU A 18 -4.54 9.21 0.16
N ALA A 19 -3.97 10.21 0.81
CA ALA A 19 -2.81 10.94 0.30
C ALA A 19 -1.50 10.21 0.61
N PHE A 20 -0.73 9.86 -0.42
CA PHE A 20 0.62 9.31 -0.33
C PHE A 20 1.63 10.42 -0.65
N PRO A 21 2.35 10.94 0.36
CA PRO A 21 3.39 11.94 0.12
C PRO A 21 4.46 11.40 -0.83
N ARG A 22 4.91 12.24 -1.77
CA ARG A 22 6.03 11.89 -2.64
C ARG A 22 7.32 11.94 -1.82
N SER A 23 8.15 10.89 -1.92
CA SER A 23 9.52 10.99 -1.42
C SER A 23 10.23 12.01 -2.30
N GLY A 24 10.87 13.02 -1.69
CA GLY A 24 11.62 14.03 -2.43
C GLY A 24 12.55 13.35 -3.43
N VAL A 25 12.46 13.73 -4.71
CA VAL A 25 13.40 13.27 -5.72
C VAL A 25 14.73 13.92 -5.39
N SER A 26 15.72 13.17 -4.91
CA SER A 26 17.10 13.64 -5.06
C SER A 26 17.37 13.65 -6.57
N ALA A 27 17.50 14.84 -7.16
CA ALA A 27 17.86 14.99 -8.56
C ALA A 27 19.08 14.10 -8.90
N PRO A 28 19.14 13.48 -10.08
CA PRO A 28 20.39 12.88 -10.51
C PRO A 28 21.43 13.99 -10.59
N SER A 29 22.49 13.89 -9.78
CA SER A 29 23.68 14.73 -9.89
C SER A 29 24.42 14.40 -11.18
N SER A 30 23.91 14.88 -12.31
CA SER A 30 24.75 15.10 -13.49
C SER A 30 25.68 16.26 -13.15
N GLY A 31 26.91 15.93 -12.78
CA GLY A 31 27.97 16.91 -12.59
C GLY A 31 28.22 17.68 -13.87
N LEU A 32 28.08 18.99 -13.78
CA LEU A 32 28.88 19.95 -14.54
C LEU A 32 28.99 21.23 -13.70
N ASP A 33 30.21 21.52 -13.27
CA ASP A 33 30.62 22.65 -12.44
C ASP A 33 30.52 24.02 -13.18
N PRO A 34 30.65 25.15 -12.46
CA PRO A 34 29.90 26.39 -12.70
C PRO A 34 30.69 27.49 -13.42
N ALA A 35 29.97 28.44 -14.02
CA ALA A 35 30.46 29.80 -14.23
C ALA A 35 29.29 30.78 -14.39
N GLY A 36 29.27 31.86 -13.60
CA GLY A 36 28.37 33.00 -13.84
C GLY A 36 27.98 33.77 -12.58
N SER A 37 28.80 34.75 -12.23
CA SER A 37 28.64 35.78 -11.19
C SER A 37 27.35 36.62 -11.27
N GLY A 38 26.84 37.05 -10.11
CA GLY A 38 25.92 38.18 -9.98
C GLY A 38 25.27 38.29 -8.60
N ASP A 39 25.80 39.17 -7.74
CA ASP A 39 25.22 39.56 -6.45
C ASP A 39 23.85 40.25 -6.61
N LEU A 40 22.95 40.05 -5.63
CA LEU A 40 22.29 41.11 -4.86
C LEU A 40 21.39 40.52 -3.76
N ALA A 41 21.47 41.13 -2.57
CA ALA A 41 20.85 40.73 -1.31
C ALA A 41 19.33 41.01 -1.22
N GLY A 42 18.63 40.27 -0.36
CA GLY A 42 17.32 40.71 0.16
C GLY A 42 16.50 39.64 0.89
N SER A 43 16.25 39.89 2.18
CA SER A 43 15.23 39.32 3.08
C SER A 43 15.23 37.81 3.33
N GLY A 44 15.60 37.44 4.55
CA GLY A 44 15.38 36.10 5.08
C GLY A 44 13.90 35.84 5.33
N ASP A 45 13.49 34.62 4.99
CA ASP A 45 12.33 33.94 5.56
C ASP A 45 12.67 32.43 5.66
N LEU A 46 12.64 31.98 6.91
CA LEU A 46 12.40 30.62 7.43
C LEU A 46 12.65 29.42 6.49
N ALA A 47 13.70 28.67 6.84
CA ALA A 47 13.84 27.21 6.76
C ALA A 47 13.07 26.49 5.62
N GLY A 48 13.83 26.13 4.57
CA GLY A 48 13.32 25.46 3.38
C GLY A 48 12.53 24.17 3.64
N SER A 49 11.24 24.22 3.29
CA SER A 49 10.42 23.05 2.99
C SER A 49 10.68 22.65 1.53
N GLY A 50 11.64 21.74 1.32
CA GLY A 50 12.03 21.27 -0.01
C GLY A 50 10.84 20.66 -0.78
N ASP A 51 10.68 21.11 -2.03
CA ASP A 51 9.84 20.58 -3.12
C ASP A 51 8.70 19.63 -2.70
N LEU A 52 7.58 20.19 -2.27
CA LEU A 52 6.33 19.47 -2.08
C LEU A 52 5.69 19.19 -3.44
N ALA A 53 6.20 18.20 -4.16
CA ALA A 53 5.46 17.62 -5.27
C ALA A 53 4.13 17.06 -4.72
N ASP A 54 3.02 17.35 -5.42
CA ASP A 54 1.67 16.99 -4.97
C ASP A 54 1.57 15.50 -4.59
N PRO A 55 0.87 15.16 -3.48
CA PRO A 55 0.73 13.78 -3.04
C PRO A 55 -0.05 12.96 -4.06
N ILE A 56 0.28 11.66 -4.16
CA ILE A 56 -0.49 10.72 -4.97
C ILE A 56 -1.73 10.32 -4.17
N VAL A 57 -2.92 10.53 -4.74
CA VAL A 57 -4.17 10.12 -4.10
C VAL A 57 -4.58 8.73 -4.60
N ILE A 58 -4.78 7.80 -3.67
CA ILE A 58 -5.29 6.46 -3.97
C ILE A 58 -6.66 6.25 -3.34
N GLU A 59 -7.50 5.42 -3.93
CA GLU A 59 -8.75 5.00 -3.30
C GLU A 59 -8.68 3.52 -2.91
N THR A 60 -9.02 3.22 -1.66
CA THR A 60 -8.97 1.84 -1.14
C THR A 60 -10.10 1.53 -0.17
N THR A 61 -10.57 0.29 -0.21
CA THR A 61 -11.54 -0.26 0.75
C THR A 61 -10.87 -0.95 1.94
N ARG A 62 -9.53 -1.04 1.95
CA ARG A 62 -8.73 -1.74 2.97
C ARG A 62 -7.63 -0.85 3.56
N PRO A 63 -7.95 0.33 4.11
CA PRO A 63 -6.94 1.23 4.66
C PRO A 63 -6.14 0.56 5.81
N GLU A 64 -6.72 -0.44 6.50
CA GLU A 64 -6.01 -1.21 7.53
C GLU A 64 -4.75 -1.92 7.05
N LEU A 65 -4.64 -2.20 5.74
CA LEU A 65 -3.48 -2.90 5.17
C LEU A 65 -2.35 -1.95 4.73
N LEU A 66 -2.44 -0.65 5.01
CA LEU A 66 -1.35 0.32 4.81
C LEU A 66 0.04 -0.13 5.31
N PRO A 67 0.22 -0.70 6.53
CA PRO A 67 1.55 -1.14 6.96
C PRO A 67 2.07 -2.32 6.13
N ALA A 68 1.20 -3.04 5.43
CA ALA A 68 1.53 -4.13 4.51
C ALA A 68 1.81 -3.67 3.07
N CYS A 69 1.66 -2.37 2.76
CA CYS A 69 1.83 -1.85 1.41
C CYS A 69 3.29 -1.96 0.93
N VAL A 70 3.49 -2.54 -0.24
CA VAL A 70 4.82 -2.78 -0.83
C VAL A 70 5.05 -2.08 -2.16
N ALA A 71 4.01 -1.57 -2.81
CA ALA A 71 4.08 -0.79 -4.05
C ALA A 71 2.75 -0.08 -4.32
N LEU A 72 2.78 0.96 -5.15
CA LEU A 72 1.60 1.46 -5.86
C LEU A 72 1.65 0.97 -7.31
N VAL A 73 0.50 0.61 -7.88
CA VAL A 73 0.40 0.07 -9.24
C VAL A 73 -0.68 0.78 -10.05
N ALA A 74 -0.33 1.18 -11.28
CA ALA A 74 -1.26 1.75 -12.24
C ALA A 74 -1.09 1.08 -13.61
N HIS A 75 -2.06 1.31 -14.49
CA HIS A 75 -1.99 0.78 -15.85
C HIS A 75 -0.91 1.53 -16.65
N PRO A 76 -0.05 0.84 -17.44
CA PRO A 76 1.02 1.48 -18.21
C PRO A 76 0.51 2.55 -19.18
N ASP A 77 -0.71 2.36 -19.72
CA ASP A 77 -1.31 3.28 -20.70
C ASP A 77 -2.15 4.40 -20.04
N ASP A 78 -2.19 4.48 -18.71
CA ASP A 78 -2.88 5.58 -18.02
C ASP A 78 -1.99 6.83 -17.98
N PRO A 79 -2.31 7.89 -18.76
CA PRO A 79 -1.45 9.07 -18.88
C PRO A 79 -1.31 9.84 -17.54
N ARG A 80 -2.23 9.64 -16.59
CA ARG A 80 -2.17 10.28 -15.26
C ARG A 80 -0.96 9.83 -14.44
N TYR A 81 -0.51 8.59 -14.63
CA TYR A 81 0.50 7.94 -13.78
C TYR A 81 1.81 7.59 -14.50
N GLN A 82 1.87 7.75 -15.83
CA GLN A 82 3.06 7.40 -16.62
C GLN A 82 4.36 8.07 -16.13
N SER A 83 4.30 9.34 -15.74
CA SER A 83 5.46 10.08 -15.22
C SER A 83 5.88 9.66 -13.81
N LEU A 84 5.08 8.84 -13.12
CA LEU A 84 5.34 8.37 -11.77
C LEU A 84 6.00 7.00 -11.75
N PHE A 85 6.00 6.24 -12.85
CA PHE A 85 6.62 4.92 -12.87
C PHE A 85 8.13 5.00 -12.60
N GLY A 86 8.60 4.20 -11.64
CA GLY A 86 9.98 4.25 -11.13
C GLY A 86 10.21 5.26 -10.02
N ALA A 87 9.26 6.16 -9.74
CA ALA A 87 9.31 7.03 -8.57
C ALA A 87 9.00 6.25 -7.28
N THR A 88 9.30 6.88 -6.15
CA THR A 88 9.02 6.35 -4.81
C THR A 88 8.11 7.32 -4.04
N VAL A 89 7.18 6.76 -3.28
CA VAL A 89 6.31 7.49 -2.36
C VAL A 89 6.35 6.89 -0.98
N ARG A 90 5.82 7.60 0.01
CA ARG A 90 5.71 7.13 1.38
C ARG A 90 4.28 6.75 1.71
N THR A 91 4.11 5.61 2.37
CA THR A 91 2.82 5.22 2.93
C THR A 91 2.43 6.20 4.03
N PRO A 92 1.18 6.72 4.05
CA PRO A 92 0.71 7.53 5.17
C PRO A 92 0.76 6.73 6.48
N LEU A 93 0.89 7.44 7.60
CA LEU A 93 1.03 6.90 8.97
C LEU A 93 2.29 6.09 9.28
N PHE A 94 2.84 5.33 8.33
CA PHE A 94 3.95 4.40 8.61
C PHE A 94 5.30 4.85 8.04
N ASP A 95 5.32 5.87 7.16
CA ASP A 95 6.53 6.42 6.54
C ASP A 95 7.38 5.34 5.85
N VAL A 96 6.71 4.38 5.20
CA VAL A 96 7.38 3.32 4.45
C VAL A 96 7.49 3.72 2.99
N GLU A 97 8.70 3.68 2.46
CA GLU A 97 8.95 3.91 1.04
C GLU A 97 8.50 2.74 0.18
N VAL A 98 7.69 3.05 -0.85
CA VAL A 98 7.15 2.09 -1.80
C VAL A 98 7.27 2.63 -3.23
N PRO A 99 7.67 1.80 -4.21
CA PRO A 99 7.79 2.21 -5.60
C PRO A 99 6.42 2.34 -6.26
N VAL A 100 6.33 3.18 -7.28
CA VAL A 100 5.20 3.23 -8.21
C VAL A 100 5.59 2.44 -9.46
N VAL A 101 4.80 1.41 -9.80
CA VAL A 101 5.10 0.45 -10.87
C VAL A 101 3.92 0.28 -11.82
N ALA A 102 4.19 -0.16 -13.04
CA ALA A 102 3.15 -0.39 -14.05
C ALA A 102 2.72 -1.86 -14.10
N HIS A 103 1.43 -2.12 -14.25
CA HIS A 103 0.90 -3.46 -14.54
C HIS A 103 -0.35 -3.40 -15.41
N ARG A 104 -0.43 -4.23 -16.45
CA ARG A 104 -1.58 -4.29 -17.39
C ARG A 104 -2.89 -4.79 -16.78
N LEU A 105 -2.87 -5.27 -15.54
CA LEU A 105 -4.07 -5.74 -14.83
C LEU A 105 -4.67 -4.65 -13.94
N ALA A 106 -3.98 -3.51 -13.78
CA ALA A 106 -4.55 -2.35 -13.14
C ALA A 106 -5.64 -1.76 -14.05
N ASP A 107 -6.80 -1.45 -13.47
CA ASP A 107 -7.93 -0.86 -14.19
C ASP A 107 -7.93 0.66 -13.98
N PRO A 108 -7.71 1.47 -15.03
CA PRO A 108 -7.74 2.94 -14.93
C PRO A 108 -9.06 3.50 -14.40
N GLU A 109 -10.17 2.80 -14.60
CA GLU A 109 -11.52 3.26 -14.23
C GLU A 109 -11.88 2.89 -12.78
N LYS A 110 -11.09 2.05 -12.11
CA LYS A 110 -11.36 1.61 -10.74
C LYS A 110 -10.78 2.59 -9.73
N GLY A 111 -11.66 3.23 -8.95
CA GLY A 111 -11.28 4.21 -7.95
C GLY A 111 -10.49 5.36 -8.58
N SER A 112 -9.30 5.65 -8.06
CA SER A 112 -8.40 6.65 -8.66
C SER A 112 -7.64 6.16 -9.91
N GLY A 113 -7.72 4.87 -10.27
CA GLY A 113 -6.93 4.25 -11.36
C GLY A 113 -5.51 3.82 -10.95
N ILE A 114 -5.14 4.04 -9.68
CA ILE A 114 -3.91 3.55 -9.06
C ILE A 114 -4.25 2.85 -7.75
N ALA A 115 -3.67 1.67 -7.52
CA ALA A 115 -3.95 0.83 -6.37
C ALA A 115 -2.70 0.62 -5.50
N MET A 116 -2.90 0.44 -4.20
CA MET A 116 -1.83 -0.07 -3.33
C MET A 116 -1.79 -1.60 -3.37
N ILE A 117 -0.58 -2.16 -3.37
CA ILE A 117 -0.34 -3.61 -3.28
C ILE A 117 0.01 -3.96 -1.84
N CYS A 118 -0.84 -4.74 -1.18
CA CYS A 118 -0.69 -5.10 0.24
C CYS A 118 -0.28 -6.57 0.45
N THR A 119 0.47 -7.13 -0.50
CA THR A 119 0.99 -8.51 -0.57
C THR A 119 -0.09 -9.62 -0.58
N PHE A 120 -0.87 -9.74 0.48
CA PHE A 120 -1.86 -10.79 0.69
C PHE A 120 -3.25 -10.22 1.04
N GLY A 121 -3.59 -9.05 0.50
CA GLY A 121 -4.91 -8.44 0.69
C GLY A 121 -6.01 -9.15 -0.10
N ASP A 122 -5.72 -9.53 -1.35
CA ASP A 122 -6.58 -10.33 -2.24
C ASP A 122 -5.76 -11.11 -3.29
N LEU A 123 -6.45 -11.74 -4.24
CA LEU A 123 -5.83 -12.50 -5.33
C LEU A 123 -5.08 -11.61 -6.34
N THR A 124 -5.51 -10.37 -6.52
CA THR A 124 -4.85 -9.41 -7.42
C THR A 124 -3.51 -8.98 -6.83
N ASP A 125 -3.47 -8.69 -5.52
CA ASP A 125 -2.24 -8.42 -4.77
C ASP A 125 -1.23 -9.58 -4.91
N VAL A 126 -1.69 -10.83 -4.80
CA VAL A 126 -0.83 -12.02 -4.94
C VAL A 126 -0.27 -12.15 -6.35
N THR A 127 -1.09 -11.85 -7.36
CA THR A 127 -0.69 -11.88 -8.78
C THR A 127 0.40 -10.85 -9.04
N TRP A 128 0.15 -9.59 -8.66
CA TRP A 128 1.10 -8.50 -8.82
C TRP A 128 2.38 -8.72 -8.02
N TRP A 129 2.27 -9.15 -6.76
CA TRP A 129 3.42 -9.47 -5.92
C TRP A 129 4.37 -10.47 -6.60
N ARG A 130 3.81 -11.52 -7.19
CA ARG A 130 4.58 -12.57 -7.89
C ARG A 130 5.18 -12.08 -9.20
N GLU A 131 4.39 -11.42 -10.05
CA GLU A 131 4.82 -10.98 -11.38
C GLU A 131 5.85 -9.84 -11.30
N LEU A 132 5.66 -8.91 -10.37
CA LEU A 132 6.53 -7.75 -10.16
C LEU A 132 7.69 -8.05 -9.18
N ARG A 133 7.77 -9.28 -8.65
CA ARG A 133 8.81 -9.75 -7.71
C ARG A 133 8.95 -8.82 -6.48
N LEU A 134 7.82 -8.39 -5.95
CA LEU A 134 7.78 -7.46 -4.81
C LEU A 134 8.18 -8.17 -3.50
N PRO A 135 8.67 -7.45 -2.49
CA PRO A 135 8.91 -8.04 -1.17
C PRO A 135 7.59 -8.52 -0.57
N ALA A 136 7.65 -9.59 0.23
CA ALA A 136 6.48 -10.07 0.96
C ALA A 136 6.36 -9.34 2.30
N ARG A 137 5.18 -8.78 2.59
CA ARG A 137 4.89 -8.14 3.89
C ARG A 137 3.54 -8.59 4.46
N ALA A 138 3.58 -9.57 5.36
CA ALA A 138 2.39 -10.04 6.04
C ALA A 138 2.20 -9.30 7.38
N VAL A 139 1.00 -8.76 7.61
CA VAL A 139 0.61 -8.12 8.88
C VAL A 139 -0.51 -8.87 9.59
N ILE A 140 -1.16 -9.83 8.92
CA ILE A 140 -2.25 -10.64 9.47
C ILE A 140 -1.73 -12.05 9.77
N GLY A 141 -1.93 -12.49 11.01
CA GLY A 141 -1.60 -13.82 11.51
C GLY A 141 -2.62 -14.88 11.10
N ARG A 142 -2.34 -16.12 11.52
CA ARG A 142 -3.20 -17.29 11.22
C ARG A 142 -4.55 -17.30 11.88
N ASP A 143 -4.69 -16.51 12.92
CA ASP A 143 -5.91 -16.26 13.66
C ASP A 143 -6.76 -15.12 13.05
N GLY A 144 -6.32 -14.52 11.94
CA GLY A 144 -7.01 -13.40 11.30
C GLY A 144 -6.86 -12.07 12.05
N ARG A 145 -5.86 -11.96 12.93
CA ARG A 145 -5.55 -10.75 13.70
C ARG A 145 -4.23 -10.15 13.27
N PHE A 146 -4.01 -8.88 13.60
CA PHE A 146 -2.73 -8.24 13.36
C PHE A 146 -1.62 -8.90 14.19
N ILE A 147 -0.51 -9.22 13.55
CA ILE A 147 0.65 -9.81 14.23
C ILE A 147 1.25 -8.83 15.25
N PRO A 148 1.86 -9.32 16.35
CA PRO A 148 2.37 -8.45 17.41
C PRO A 148 3.46 -7.49 16.94
N ASP A 149 4.40 -7.99 16.14
CA ASP A 149 5.56 -7.22 15.72
C ASP A 149 5.28 -6.45 14.41
N PRO A 150 5.67 -5.17 14.32
CA PRO A 150 5.57 -4.42 13.07
C PRO A 150 6.46 -5.04 12.00
N PRO A 151 6.07 -4.95 10.71
CA PRO A 151 6.97 -5.30 9.62
C PRO A 151 8.29 -4.53 9.70
N GLY A 152 9.40 -5.17 9.34
CA GLY A 152 10.74 -4.54 9.40
C GLY A 152 10.86 -3.24 8.60
N ALA A 153 10.03 -3.04 7.58
CA ALA A 153 9.98 -1.81 6.79
C ALA A 153 9.38 -0.61 7.55
N VAL A 154 8.59 -0.83 8.60
CA VAL A 154 8.08 0.23 9.48
C VAL A 154 9.19 0.58 10.47
N THR A 155 10.08 1.48 10.07
CA THR A 155 11.26 1.86 10.86
C THR A 155 11.01 3.08 11.74
N SER A 156 10.17 4.02 11.30
CA SER A 156 9.88 5.26 12.03
C SER A 156 9.27 5.00 13.41
N ALA A 157 9.69 5.78 14.41
CA ALA A 157 9.17 5.67 15.78
C ALA A 157 7.66 5.86 15.82
N ALA A 158 7.16 6.93 15.18
CA ALA A 158 5.73 7.20 15.07
C ALA A 158 4.96 6.09 14.32
N GLY A 159 5.54 5.49 13.28
CA GLY A 159 4.93 4.36 12.57
C GLY A 159 4.83 3.11 13.44
N ARG A 160 5.85 2.83 14.25
CA ARG A 160 5.86 1.72 15.21
C ARG A 160 4.85 1.92 16.33
N GLU A 161 4.74 3.13 16.88
CA GLU A 161 3.74 3.49 17.89
C GLU A 161 2.32 3.28 17.35
N ARG A 162 2.03 3.79 16.15
CA ARG A 162 0.73 3.57 15.48
C ARG A 162 0.45 2.10 15.20
N TYR A 163 1.47 1.33 14.79
CA TYR A 163 1.32 -0.11 14.58
C TYR A 163 1.02 -0.86 15.88
N ALA A 164 1.63 -0.47 17.01
CA ALA A 164 1.38 -1.07 18.31
C ALA A 164 -0.10 -0.97 18.72
N GLU A 165 -0.80 0.07 18.27
CA GLU A 165 -2.25 0.17 18.45
C GLU A 165 -3.03 -0.87 17.65
N LEU A 166 -2.49 -1.40 16.55
CA LEU A 166 -3.15 -2.41 15.72
C LEU A 166 -2.86 -3.84 16.18
N ALA A 167 -1.72 -4.09 16.82
CA ALA A 167 -1.28 -5.41 17.23
C ALA A 167 -2.39 -6.18 17.99
N GLY A 168 -2.68 -7.41 17.54
CA GLY A 168 -3.72 -8.28 18.11
C GLY A 168 -5.18 -7.89 17.80
N LYS A 169 -5.43 -6.73 17.19
CA LYS A 169 -6.77 -6.34 16.73
C LYS A 169 -7.27 -7.23 15.59
N THR A 170 -8.59 -7.31 15.46
CA THR A 170 -9.20 -7.90 14.26
C THR A 170 -9.06 -6.92 13.10
N VAL A 171 -9.17 -7.42 11.87
CA VAL A 171 -9.18 -6.56 10.65
C VAL A 171 -10.21 -5.42 10.77
N HIS A 172 -11.40 -5.71 11.31
CA HIS A 172 -12.46 -4.72 11.47
C HIS A 172 -12.08 -3.61 12.47
N SER A 173 -11.55 -3.96 13.65
CA SER A 173 -11.18 -2.93 14.63
C SER A 173 -9.88 -2.21 14.27
N ALA A 174 -8.98 -2.84 13.52
CA ALA A 174 -7.81 -2.18 12.93
C ALA A 174 -8.21 -1.17 11.85
N ARG A 175 -9.21 -1.49 11.01
CA ARG A 175 -9.76 -0.56 10.00
C ARG A 175 -10.30 0.71 10.64
N ALA A 176 -11.19 0.57 11.61
CA ALA A 176 -11.74 1.72 12.33
C ALA A 176 -10.61 2.59 12.91
N ARG A 177 -9.62 1.96 13.55
CA ARG A 177 -8.50 2.69 14.14
C ARG A 177 -7.63 3.41 13.10
N ILE A 178 -7.37 2.78 11.96
CA ILE A 178 -6.57 3.40 10.90
C ILE A 178 -7.29 4.57 10.27
N VAL A 179 -8.61 4.47 10.06
CA VAL A 179 -9.42 5.58 9.54
C VAL A 179 -9.35 6.79 10.49
N GLU A 180 -9.47 6.57 11.80
CA GLU A 180 -9.29 7.63 12.81
C GLU A 180 -7.90 8.27 12.75
N LEU A 181 -6.83 7.46 12.68
CA LEU A 181 -5.46 7.93 12.59
C LEU A 181 -5.22 8.74 11.31
N LEU A 182 -5.74 8.26 10.17
CA LEU A 182 -5.64 8.94 8.88
C LEU A 182 -6.36 10.29 8.92
N ALA A 183 -7.59 10.33 9.46
CA ALA A 183 -8.35 11.57 9.63
C ALA A 183 -7.61 12.56 10.52
N GLY A 184 -7.07 12.11 11.66
CA GLY A 184 -6.30 12.96 12.59
C GLY A 184 -4.99 13.47 12.00
N SER A 185 -4.40 12.76 11.02
CA SER A 185 -3.18 13.19 10.32
C SER A 185 -3.42 14.09 9.10
N GLY A 186 -4.67 14.23 8.65
CA GLY A 186 -5.00 14.91 7.39
C GLY A 186 -4.71 14.10 6.12
N ALA A 187 -4.26 12.85 6.24
CA ALA A 187 -3.98 11.98 5.09
C ALA A 187 -5.23 11.31 4.49
N LEU A 188 -6.38 11.38 5.17
CA LEU A 188 -7.68 10.98 4.63
C LEU A 188 -8.31 12.19 3.91
N LEU A 189 -8.51 12.07 2.60
CA LEU A 189 -9.11 13.10 1.76
C LEU A 189 -10.60 12.79 1.54
N GLY A 190 -11.47 13.73 1.90
CA GLY A 190 -12.92 13.63 1.67
C GLY A 190 -13.68 12.71 2.62
N ALA A 191 -15.01 12.77 2.54
CA ALA A 191 -15.90 11.84 3.24
C ALA A 191 -15.95 10.50 2.51
N GLU A 192 -16.06 9.40 3.26
CA GLU A 192 -16.29 8.05 2.76
C GLU A 192 -17.32 8.06 1.60
N THR A 193 -16.87 7.80 0.38
CA THR A 193 -17.79 7.68 -0.75
C THR A 193 -18.40 6.28 -0.74
N PRO A 194 -19.74 6.17 -0.71
CA PRO A 194 -20.40 4.89 -0.93
C PRO A 194 -19.96 4.33 -2.29
N ASP A 195 -19.75 3.02 -2.36
CA ASP A 195 -19.42 2.35 -3.61
C ASP A 195 -20.42 2.73 -4.72
N ARG A 196 -19.93 3.37 -5.79
CA ARG A 196 -20.72 3.75 -6.97
C ARG A 196 -20.61 2.73 -8.11
N GLY A 197 -19.93 1.60 -7.88
CA GLY A 197 -19.73 0.56 -8.86
C GLY A 197 -20.88 -0.45 -8.93
N LYS A 198 -21.43 -0.66 -10.13
CA LYS A 198 -21.95 -1.98 -10.50
C LYS A 198 -20.75 -2.89 -10.74
N ALA A 199 -20.21 -3.51 -9.68
CA ALA A 199 -19.30 -4.62 -9.85
C ALA A 199 -20.07 -5.76 -10.55
N ARG A 200 -19.62 -6.16 -11.73
CA ARG A 200 -20.21 -7.27 -12.46
C ARG A 200 -20.01 -8.55 -11.64
N LEU A 201 -21.14 -9.06 -11.18
CA LEU A 201 -21.37 -10.43 -10.74
C LEU A 201 -20.64 -11.43 -11.66
N TRP A 202 -19.75 -12.24 -11.09
CA TRP A 202 -19.31 -13.50 -11.71
C TRP A 202 -19.76 -14.67 -10.80
N TYR A 203 -21.07 -14.95 -10.86
CA TYR A 203 -21.79 -16.20 -10.56
C TYR A 203 -21.79 -16.82 -9.13
N ALA A 204 -22.96 -17.31 -8.71
CA ALA A 204 -23.23 -18.24 -7.58
C ALA A 204 -24.24 -19.31 -8.08
N PRO A 205 -24.47 -20.51 -7.47
CA PRO A 205 -24.10 -20.98 -6.11
C PRO A 205 -23.67 -22.48 -5.97
N GLY A 206 -23.07 -22.86 -4.82
CA GLY A 206 -22.97 -24.28 -4.40
C GLY A 206 -22.20 -24.54 -3.07
N ARG A 207 -22.90 -24.91 -2.00
CA ARG A 207 -22.37 -25.17 -0.64
C ARG A 207 -21.28 -26.27 -0.58
N SER A 208 -20.22 -26.08 0.23
CA SER A 208 -19.71 -27.10 1.17
C SER A 208 -18.59 -26.60 2.10
N ARG A 209 -18.65 -27.00 3.37
CA ARG A 209 -17.75 -26.69 4.48
C ARG A 209 -16.45 -27.52 4.41
N SER A 210 -15.26 -26.96 4.10
CA SER A 210 -13.97 -27.66 4.43
C SER A 210 -12.66 -26.84 4.41
N SER A 211 -12.67 -25.50 4.27
CA SER A 211 -11.53 -24.71 3.78
C SER A 211 -10.34 -24.45 4.74
N SER A 212 -10.31 -25.04 5.94
CA SER A 212 -9.34 -24.62 6.99
C SER A 212 -7.91 -25.15 6.82
N SER A 213 -7.66 -26.17 6.01
CA SER A 213 -6.34 -26.86 5.96
C SER A 213 -5.39 -26.41 4.82
N ALA A 214 -5.93 -25.93 3.70
CA ALA A 214 -5.13 -25.56 2.53
C ALA A 214 -4.36 -24.24 2.72
N TRP A 215 -4.99 -23.25 3.36
CA TRP A 215 -4.41 -21.93 3.63
C TRP A 215 -3.17 -22.01 4.53
N ALA A 216 -3.24 -22.82 5.59
CA ALA A 216 -2.13 -23.05 6.50
C ALA A 216 -0.90 -23.67 5.80
N THR A 217 -1.10 -24.37 4.68
CA THR A 217 -0.03 -24.99 3.91
C THR A 217 0.64 -23.99 2.96
N ALA A 218 -0.13 -23.10 2.34
CA ALA A 218 0.39 -22.04 1.46
C ALA A 218 1.25 -21.02 2.24
N VAL A 219 0.77 -20.56 3.40
CA VAL A 219 1.53 -19.66 4.29
C VAL A 219 2.83 -20.32 4.77
N ARG A 220 2.79 -21.64 5.05
CA ARG A 220 3.94 -22.39 5.57
C ARG A 220 5.04 -22.59 4.50
N LYS A 221 4.69 -22.73 3.22
CA LYS A 221 5.67 -22.80 2.12
C LYS A 221 6.38 -21.47 1.84
N VAL A 222 5.67 -20.35 2.03
CA VAL A 222 6.22 -19.00 1.78
C VAL A 222 7.09 -18.52 2.95
N THR A 223 6.71 -18.81 4.19
CA THR A 223 7.48 -18.41 5.38
C THR A 223 8.68 -19.31 5.68
N SER A 224 8.72 -20.55 5.17
CA SER A 224 9.86 -21.45 5.37
C SER A 224 11.07 -21.14 4.49
N HIS A 225 10.96 -20.23 3.52
CA HIS A 225 12.08 -19.84 2.64
C HIS A 225 12.78 -18.53 3.05
N SER A 226 12.30 -17.83 4.10
CA SER A 226 12.93 -16.60 4.61
C SER A 226 13.80 -16.80 5.85
N VAL A 227 13.94 -18.03 6.37
CA VAL A 227 14.82 -18.36 7.50
C VAL A 227 15.83 -19.41 7.07
N GLY A 228 16.76 -19.03 6.20
CA GLY A 228 17.73 -20.00 5.65
C GLY A 228 18.76 -19.41 4.70
N ALA A 229 19.22 -18.17 4.92
CA ALA A 229 20.34 -17.59 4.18
C ALA A 229 21.10 -16.57 5.04
N SER A 230 21.64 -17.03 6.17
CA SER A 230 22.79 -16.38 6.83
C SER A 230 23.46 -17.40 7.74
N ALA A 231 24.36 -18.19 7.18
CA ALA A 231 25.44 -18.90 7.86
C ALA A 231 26.24 -19.71 6.81
N ARG A 232 27.22 -19.05 6.19
CA ARG A 232 28.53 -19.61 5.86
C ARG A 232 29.45 -18.52 5.31
#